data_AF-A0A1A8A8K7-F1
#
_entry.id   AF-A0A1A8A8K7-F1
#
_cell.length_a   1.000
_cell.length_b   1.000
_cell.length_c   1.000
_cell.angle_alpha   90.00
_cell.angle_beta   90.00
_cell.angle_gamma   90.00
#
_symmetry.space_group_name_H-M   'P 1'
#
loop_
_entity.id
_entity.type
_entity.pdbx_description
1 polymer ?
#
loop_
_entity_poly.entity_id
_entity_poly.type
_entity_poly.pdbx_seq_one_letter_code
_entity_poly.pdbx_strand_id
1 'polypeptide(L)'
;VNSPYLEEHLMHMIRQDQSKVHNMDLLWRYYEKNRNFGKAAHVLARLADLHSTEISLKQRLEYIARAILSAKSSSGVSARASDGEFLRELEDKMELVRIQVQIQETLIRQYSHHPSVKNAISQLDAELMDITKLYGEFADHFKLSECKLAIIHCAGHSDPILVHSLWQEILEKELGDSVAMSPVDRMRSLNLKLVSLGKIYAGTPRYFPLEFLVKFLEQEVCRLNWDVGFVSSTMLEIGVQLPRLLEVYDQLFKSRDPCWQRLRKPLHLVECIHVLLSGYVEDPSRVQTYDRRRFTNVCLDNICGYLVELQSLSPTSALQQTIGNFKSLQAKLERLH
;
A
#
# COMPACT_ATOMS: atom_id res chain seq x y z
N VAL A 1 -31.91 -31.97 0.85
CA VAL A 1 -33.11 -32.27 0.07
C VAL A 1 -32.67 -32.38 -1.38
N ASN A 2 -32.62 -33.60 -1.93
CA ASN A 2 -32.30 -33.83 -3.35
C ASN A 2 -33.61 -33.97 -4.13
N SER A 3 -34.41 -32.91 -4.15
CA SER A 3 -35.62 -32.86 -4.98
C SER A 3 -35.27 -32.24 -6.33
N PRO A 4 -35.61 -32.88 -7.47
CA PRO A 4 -35.33 -32.35 -8.81
C PRO A 4 -36.15 -31.08 -9.13
N TYR A 5 -37.24 -30.84 -8.40
CA TYR A 5 -38.12 -29.68 -8.61
C TYR A 5 -37.67 -28.42 -7.85
N LEU A 6 -36.68 -28.55 -6.95
CA LEU A 6 -36.24 -27.42 -6.11
C LEU A 6 -35.56 -26.33 -6.95
N GLU A 7 -34.78 -26.70 -7.96
CA GLU A 7 -34.12 -25.74 -8.87
C GLU A 7 -35.17 -24.93 -9.65
N GLU A 8 -36.15 -25.59 -10.27
CA GLU A 8 -37.21 -24.92 -11.03
C GLU A 8 -38.10 -24.03 -10.15
N HIS A 9 -38.44 -24.49 -8.95
CA HIS A 9 -39.24 -23.72 -8.01
C HIS A 9 -38.50 -22.45 -7.55
N LEU A 10 -37.21 -22.55 -7.18
CA LEU A 10 -36.39 -21.40 -6.80
C LEU A 10 -36.23 -20.44 -7.98
N MET A 11 -35.97 -20.93 -9.19
CA MET A 11 -35.88 -20.08 -10.38
C MET A 11 -37.20 -19.35 -10.68
N HIS A 12 -38.34 -20.03 -10.50
CA HIS A 12 -39.66 -19.42 -10.67
C HIS A 12 -39.90 -18.31 -9.65
N MET A 13 -39.58 -18.53 -8.37
CA MET A 13 -39.73 -17.49 -7.34
C MET A 13 -38.80 -16.29 -7.58
N ILE A 14 -37.56 -16.53 -8.04
CA ILE A 14 -36.61 -15.45 -8.41
C ILE A 14 -37.15 -14.62 -9.58
N ARG A 15 -37.81 -15.24 -10.57
CA ARG A 15 -38.42 -14.53 -11.71
C ARG A 15 -39.62 -13.67 -11.31
N GLN A 16 -40.28 -14.03 -10.21
CA GLN A 16 -41.41 -13.28 -9.66
C GLN A 16 -40.97 -12.19 -8.66
N ASP A 17 -39.66 -11.96 -8.51
CA ASP A 17 -39.05 -11.02 -7.55
C ASP A 17 -39.49 -11.21 -6.08
N GLN A 18 -40.12 -12.35 -5.75
CA GLN A 18 -40.48 -12.69 -4.38
C GLN A 18 -39.23 -13.11 -3.61
N SER A 19 -38.86 -12.35 -2.57
CA SER A 19 -37.70 -12.64 -1.70
C SER A 19 -36.45 -13.04 -2.50
N LYS A 20 -36.17 -12.28 -3.56
CA LYS A 20 -35.18 -12.60 -4.59
C LYS A 20 -33.81 -12.95 -4.02
N VAL A 21 -33.32 -12.13 -3.08
CA VAL A 21 -32.02 -12.33 -2.41
C VAL A 21 -31.99 -13.66 -1.67
N HIS A 22 -33.01 -13.93 -0.85
CA HIS A 22 -33.13 -15.17 -0.08
C HIS A 22 -33.18 -16.41 -0.99
N ASN A 23 -33.98 -16.35 -2.06
CA ASN A 23 -34.13 -17.48 -2.98
C ASN A 23 -32.85 -17.74 -3.79
N MET A 24 -32.13 -16.69 -4.19
CA MET A 24 -30.81 -16.83 -4.80
C MET A 24 -29.77 -17.39 -3.81
N ASP A 25 -29.84 -17.01 -2.53
CA ASP A 25 -28.96 -17.53 -1.48
C ASP A 25 -29.16 -19.05 -1.26
N LEU A 26 -30.41 -19.50 -1.29
CA LEU A 26 -30.73 -20.93 -1.27
C LEU A 26 -30.24 -21.66 -2.52
N LEU A 27 -30.35 -21.02 -3.69
CA LEU A 27 -30.00 -21.61 -4.97
C LEU A 27 -28.51 -21.91 -5.10
N TRP A 28 -27.61 -20.98 -4.72
CA TRP A 28 -26.17 -21.26 -4.82
C TRP A 28 -25.75 -22.34 -3.82
N ARG A 29 -26.34 -22.39 -2.61
CA ARG A 29 -26.08 -23.46 -1.62
C ARG A 29 -26.49 -24.83 -2.13
N TYR A 30 -27.62 -24.89 -2.84
CA TYR A 30 -28.06 -26.11 -3.52
C TYR A 30 -27.05 -26.56 -4.58
N TYR A 31 -26.56 -25.63 -5.41
CA TYR A 31 -25.56 -25.94 -6.44
C TYR A 31 -24.23 -26.40 -5.86
N GLU A 32 -23.70 -25.75 -4.81
CA GLU A 32 -22.48 -26.20 -4.12
C GLU A 32 -22.66 -27.61 -3.53
N LYS A 33 -23.81 -27.87 -2.88
CA LYS A 33 -24.11 -29.19 -2.30
C LYS A 33 -24.12 -30.30 -3.36
N ASN A 34 -24.60 -29.99 -4.56
CA ASN A 34 -24.64 -30.91 -5.69
C ASN A 34 -23.36 -30.91 -6.53
N ARG A 35 -22.27 -30.28 -6.05
CA ARG A 35 -20.98 -30.14 -6.74
C ARG A 35 -21.06 -29.44 -8.12
N ASN A 36 -22.10 -28.64 -8.33
CA ASN A 36 -22.23 -27.82 -9.53
C ASN A 36 -21.64 -26.42 -9.29
N PHE A 37 -20.32 -26.36 -9.17
CA PHE A 37 -19.61 -25.14 -8.78
C PHE A 37 -19.70 -24.01 -9.82
N GLY A 38 -19.80 -24.35 -11.11
CA GLY A 38 -19.96 -23.34 -12.18
C GLY A 38 -21.29 -22.57 -12.04
N LYS A 39 -22.41 -23.29 -11.87
CA LYS A 39 -23.71 -22.65 -11.63
C LYS A 39 -23.73 -21.85 -10.32
N ALA A 40 -23.11 -22.38 -9.26
CA ALA A 40 -23.00 -21.67 -7.98
C ALA A 40 -22.24 -20.33 -8.13
N ALA A 41 -21.10 -20.35 -8.83
CA ALA A 41 -20.30 -19.15 -9.07
C ALA A 41 -21.09 -18.07 -9.83
N HIS A 42 -21.86 -18.44 -10.85
CA HIS A 42 -22.71 -17.48 -11.57
C HIS A 42 -23.84 -16.91 -10.71
N VAL A 43 -24.48 -17.70 -9.85
CA VAL A 43 -25.51 -17.18 -8.93
C VAL A 43 -24.90 -16.21 -7.91
N LEU A 44 -23.73 -16.54 -7.37
CA LEU A 44 -22.99 -15.68 -6.44
C LEU A 44 -22.54 -14.37 -7.09
N ALA A 45 -22.04 -14.41 -8.33
CA ALA A 45 -21.69 -13.22 -9.09
C ALA A 45 -22.91 -12.30 -9.30
N ARG A 46 -24.06 -12.89 -9.69
CA ARG A 46 -25.31 -12.15 -9.86
C ARG A 46 -25.84 -11.57 -8.54
N LEU A 47 -25.67 -12.27 -7.43
CA LEU A 47 -26.03 -11.77 -6.10
C LEU A 47 -25.20 -10.53 -5.74
N ALA A 48 -23.90 -10.57 -6.03
CA ALA A 48 -23.00 -9.44 -5.76
C ALA A 48 -23.28 -8.22 -6.66
N ASP A 49 -23.76 -8.43 -7.90
CA ASP A 49 -24.10 -7.34 -8.84
C ASP A 49 -25.53 -6.79 -8.65
N LEU A 50 -26.38 -7.47 -7.87
CA LEU A 50 -27.79 -7.10 -7.74
C LEU A 50 -27.94 -5.75 -7.03
N HIS A 51 -28.64 -4.80 -7.65
CA HIS A 51 -29.06 -3.59 -6.94
C HIS A 51 -30.05 -3.97 -5.82
N SER A 52 -29.65 -3.76 -4.56
CA SER A 52 -30.46 -4.12 -3.39
C SER A 52 -29.97 -3.42 -2.13
N THR A 53 -30.90 -2.98 -1.28
CA THR A 53 -30.62 -2.48 0.07
C THR A 53 -30.59 -3.59 1.13
N GLU A 54 -30.90 -4.83 0.76
CA GLU A 54 -30.88 -5.98 1.68
C GLU A 54 -29.49 -6.60 1.82
N ILE A 55 -28.58 -6.31 0.88
CA ILE A 55 -27.24 -6.88 0.82
C ILE A 55 -26.22 -5.79 1.18
N SER A 56 -25.51 -5.98 2.28
CA SER A 56 -24.39 -5.10 2.64
C SER A 56 -23.19 -5.31 1.71
N LEU A 57 -22.35 -4.29 1.58
CA LEU A 57 -21.14 -4.37 0.78
C LEU A 57 -20.17 -5.46 1.27
N LYS A 58 -20.12 -5.73 2.59
CA LYS A 58 -19.36 -6.85 3.16
C LYS A 58 -19.89 -8.20 2.69
N GLN A 59 -21.21 -8.38 2.61
CA GLN A 59 -21.80 -9.59 2.04
C GLN A 59 -21.53 -9.72 0.54
N ARG A 60 -21.51 -8.62 -0.23
CA ARG A 60 -21.10 -8.64 -1.65
C ARG A 60 -19.66 -9.10 -1.80
N LEU A 61 -18.75 -8.62 -0.95
CA LEU A 61 -17.35 -9.08 -0.91
C LEU A 61 -17.26 -10.60 -0.65
N GLU A 62 -18.06 -11.12 0.30
CA GLU A 62 -18.14 -12.55 0.59
C GLU A 62 -18.69 -13.35 -0.60
N TYR A 63 -19.73 -12.85 -1.27
CA TYR A 63 -20.29 -13.49 -2.47
C TYR A 63 -19.27 -13.59 -3.60
N ILE A 64 -18.52 -12.51 -3.89
CA ILE A 64 -17.46 -12.55 -4.92
C ILE A 64 -16.33 -13.50 -4.49
N ALA A 65 -15.90 -13.48 -3.23
CA ALA A 65 -14.86 -14.39 -2.74
C ALA A 65 -15.27 -15.85 -2.92
N ARG A 66 -16.52 -16.18 -2.61
CA ARG A 66 -17.08 -17.51 -2.78
C ARG A 66 -17.29 -17.89 -4.25
N ALA A 67 -17.66 -16.93 -5.09
CA ALA A 67 -17.76 -17.12 -6.54
C ALA A 67 -16.40 -17.50 -7.13
N ILE A 68 -15.31 -16.81 -6.74
CA ILE A 68 -13.94 -17.13 -7.16
C ILE A 68 -13.55 -18.55 -6.74
N LEU A 69 -13.82 -18.93 -5.48
CA LEU A 69 -13.53 -20.29 -4.99
C LEU A 69 -14.31 -21.36 -5.77
N SER A 70 -15.58 -21.10 -6.06
CA SER A 70 -16.44 -22.00 -6.84
C SER A 70 -15.98 -22.10 -8.30
N ALA A 71 -15.63 -20.99 -8.93
CA ALA A 71 -15.10 -20.95 -10.30
C ALA A 71 -13.78 -21.74 -10.42
N LYS A 72 -12.84 -21.53 -9.49
CA LYS A 72 -11.58 -22.30 -9.42
C LYS A 72 -11.83 -23.80 -9.25
N SER A 73 -12.81 -24.17 -8.41
CA SER A 73 -13.19 -25.57 -8.20
C SER A 73 -13.84 -26.23 -9.42
N SER A 74 -14.55 -25.46 -10.25
CA SER A 74 -15.14 -25.97 -11.50
C SER A 74 -14.10 -26.20 -12.61
N SER A 75 -13.07 -25.35 -12.65
CA SER A 75 -12.04 -25.32 -13.69
C SER A 75 -11.18 -26.61 -13.71
N GLY A 76 -11.06 -27.30 -12.58
CA GLY A 76 -10.25 -28.53 -12.46
C GLY A 76 -10.86 -29.77 -13.11
N VAL A 77 -12.15 -29.75 -13.46
CA VAL A 77 -12.87 -30.95 -13.97
C VAL A 77 -13.02 -30.90 -15.50
N SER A 78 -13.10 -29.72 -16.11
CA SER A 78 -13.16 -29.52 -17.56
C SER A 78 -12.95 -28.06 -17.93
N ALA A 79 -11.69 -27.58 -17.91
CA ALA A 79 -11.37 -26.17 -18.16
C ALA A 79 -11.78 -25.72 -19.57
N ARG A 80 -12.78 -24.86 -19.68
CA ARG A 80 -13.12 -24.13 -20.92
C ARG A 80 -12.47 -22.75 -20.88
N ALA A 81 -12.11 -22.21 -22.04
CA ALA A 81 -11.56 -20.85 -22.14
C ALA A 81 -12.48 -19.80 -21.50
N SER A 82 -13.81 -19.96 -21.63
CA SER A 82 -14.82 -19.10 -21.00
C SER A 82 -14.77 -19.09 -19.48
N ASP A 83 -14.35 -20.19 -18.84
CA ASP A 83 -14.31 -20.29 -17.38
C ASP A 83 -13.13 -19.48 -16.82
N GLY A 84 -12.04 -19.39 -17.59
CA GLY A 84 -10.87 -18.57 -17.27
C GLY A 84 -11.15 -17.07 -17.40
N GLU A 85 -11.90 -16.66 -18.42
CA GLU A 85 -12.34 -15.27 -18.61
C GLU A 85 -13.27 -14.83 -17.46
N PHE A 86 -14.29 -15.63 -17.15
CA PHE A 86 -15.18 -15.36 -16.03
C PHE A 86 -14.44 -15.30 -14.68
N LEU A 87 -13.44 -16.17 -14.47
CA LEU A 87 -12.63 -16.10 -13.26
C LEU A 87 -11.84 -14.80 -13.18
N ARG A 88 -11.23 -14.35 -14.29
CA ARG A 88 -10.53 -13.07 -14.34
C ARG A 88 -11.47 -11.91 -14.03
N GLU A 89 -12.66 -11.89 -14.62
CA GLU A 89 -13.68 -10.87 -14.32
C GLU A 89 -14.04 -10.81 -12.83
N LEU A 90 -14.15 -11.97 -12.16
CA LEU A 90 -14.41 -12.03 -10.73
C LEU A 90 -13.23 -11.53 -9.89
N GLU A 91 -12.00 -11.83 -10.30
CA GLU A 91 -10.78 -11.35 -9.63
C GLU A 91 -10.62 -9.84 -9.76
N ASP A 92 -10.88 -9.28 -10.95
CA ASP A 92 -10.85 -7.83 -11.18
C ASP A 92 -11.96 -7.14 -10.38
N LYS A 93 -13.17 -7.72 -10.35
CA LYS A 93 -14.30 -7.22 -9.55
C LYS A 93 -14.01 -7.26 -8.05
N MET A 94 -13.29 -8.27 -7.56
CA MET A 94 -12.88 -8.38 -6.17
C MET A 94 -12.01 -7.18 -5.75
N GLU A 95 -11.12 -6.69 -6.61
CA GLU A 95 -10.32 -5.50 -6.31
C GLU A 95 -11.19 -4.25 -6.16
N LEU A 96 -12.16 -4.05 -7.07
CA LEU A 96 -13.11 -2.93 -6.99
C LEU A 96 -13.96 -2.99 -5.71
N VAL A 97 -14.49 -4.17 -5.35
CA VAL A 97 -15.29 -4.32 -4.13
C VAL A 97 -14.46 -4.01 -2.89
N ARG A 98 -13.18 -4.43 -2.84
CA ARG A 98 -12.28 -4.11 -1.71
C ARG A 98 -12.06 -2.61 -1.56
N ILE A 99 -11.87 -1.90 -2.68
CA ILE A 99 -11.73 -0.44 -2.68
C ILE A 99 -13.03 0.21 -2.19
N GLN A 100 -14.18 -0.24 -2.67
CA GLN A 100 -15.48 0.27 -2.24
C GLN A 100 -15.70 0.06 -0.73
N VAL A 101 -15.32 -1.12 -0.20
CA VAL A 101 -15.35 -1.41 1.25
C VAL A 101 -14.42 -0.47 2.01
N GLN A 102 -13.21 -0.25 1.50
CA GLN A 102 -12.23 0.65 2.12
C GLN A 102 -12.77 2.08 2.19
N ILE A 103 -13.41 2.58 1.12
CA ILE A 103 -14.08 3.88 1.11
C ILE A 103 -15.16 3.93 2.20
N GLN A 104 -16.06 2.95 2.21
CA GLN A 104 -17.16 2.89 3.19
C GLN A 104 -16.63 2.90 4.64
N GLU A 105 -15.64 2.06 4.95
CA GLU A 105 -15.05 2.02 6.29
C GLU A 105 -14.35 3.33 6.66
N THR A 106 -13.69 3.99 5.70
CA THR A 106 -13.03 5.28 5.93
C THR A 106 -14.06 6.38 6.21
N LEU A 107 -15.17 6.41 5.46
CA LEU A 107 -16.26 7.35 5.68
C LEU A 107 -16.91 7.16 7.05
N ILE A 108 -17.17 5.91 7.45
CA ILE A 108 -17.73 5.59 8.77
C ILE A 108 -16.79 6.05 9.88
N ARG A 109 -15.47 5.84 9.73
CA ARG A 109 -14.49 6.17 10.79
C ARG A 109 -14.23 7.68 10.89
N GLN A 110 -14.09 8.38 9.78
CA GLN A 110 -13.62 9.78 9.76
C GLN A 110 -14.74 10.81 9.64
N TYR A 111 -15.90 10.42 9.09
CA TYR A 111 -16.97 11.36 8.74
C TYR A 111 -18.34 10.92 9.28
N SER A 112 -18.38 10.10 10.34
CA SER A 112 -19.62 9.57 10.95
C SER A 112 -20.70 10.63 11.25
N HIS A 113 -20.28 11.84 11.60
CA HIS A 113 -21.16 12.95 11.95
C HIS A 113 -21.59 13.80 10.75
N HIS A 114 -21.01 13.60 9.56
CA HIS A 114 -21.32 14.41 8.39
C HIS A 114 -22.66 13.98 7.76
N PRO A 115 -23.61 14.90 7.49
CA PRO A 115 -24.95 14.54 7.01
C PRO A 115 -24.98 13.74 5.71
N SER A 116 -24.04 14.01 4.79
CA SER A 116 -23.98 13.32 3.49
C SER A 116 -23.50 11.86 3.58
N VAL A 117 -22.84 11.46 4.67
CA VAL A 117 -22.20 10.15 4.78
C VAL A 117 -23.20 9.01 4.87
N LYS A 118 -24.35 9.23 5.53
CA LYS A 118 -25.41 8.21 5.57
C LYS A 118 -25.93 7.87 4.17
N ASN A 119 -26.11 8.88 3.32
CA ASN A 119 -26.52 8.67 1.93
C ASN A 119 -25.40 7.99 1.12
N ALA A 120 -24.15 8.45 1.27
CA ALA A 120 -23.01 7.84 0.60
C ALA A 120 -22.85 6.35 0.95
N ILE A 121 -22.97 5.98 2.23
CA ILE A 121 -22.92 4.58 2.67
C ILE A 121 -24.06 3.77 2.06
N SER A 122 -25.28 4.31 2.08
CA SER A 122 -26.45 3.65 1.47
C SER A 122 -26.25 3.39 -0.03
N GLN A 123 -25.64 4.32 -0.76
CA GLN A 123 -25.32 4.14 -2.18
C GLN A 123 -24.24 3.08 -2.38
N LEU A 124 -23.19 3.10 -1.55
CA LEU A 124 -22.11 2.10 -1.59
C LEU A 124 -22.59 0.69 -1.23
N ASP A 125 -23.63 0.51 -0.42
CA ASP A 125 -24.23 -0.80 -0.15
C ASP A 125 -25.16 -1.27 -1.28
N ALA A 126 -25.85 -0.33 -1.94
CA ALA A 126 -26.89 -0.64 -2.91
C ALA A 126 -26.38 -1.40 -4.13
N GLU A 127 -25.19 -1.09 -4.64
CA GLU A 127 -24.61 -1.73 -5.82
C GLU A 127 -23.09 -1.61 -5.90
N LEU A 128 -22.46 -2.46 -6.71
CA LEU A 128 -21.04 -2.33 -7.05
C LEU A 128 -20.87 -1.23 -8.11
N MET A 129 -20.02 -0.25 -7.81
CA MET A 129 -19.82 0.91 -8.66
C MET A 129 -18.61 0.74 -9.57
N ASP A 130 -18.60 1.49 -10.67
CA ASP A 130 -17.43 1.62 -11.51
C ASP A 130 -16.34 2.49 -10.86
N ILE A 131 -15.11 2.30 -11.33
CA ILE A 131 -13.93 2.96 -10.77
C ILE A 131 -13.95 4.49 -10.91
N THR A 132 -14.64 5.02 -11.93
CA THR A 132 -14.73 6.46 -12.20
C THR A 132 -15.64 7.13 -11.19
N LYS A 133 -16.80 6.51 -10.91
CA LYS A 133 -17.73 6.95 -9.86
C LYS A 133 -17.08 6.87 -8.48
N LEU A 134 -16.41 5.76 -8.17
CA LEU A 134 -15.68 5.61 -6.89
C LEU A 134 -14.63 6.72 -6.71
N TYR A 135 -13.94 7.11 -7.78
CA TYR A 135 -12.98 8.20 -7.73
C TYR A 135 -13.67 9.56 -7.54
N GLY A 136 -14.57 9.96 -8.43
CA GLY A 136 -15.11 11.32 -8.45
C GLY A 136 -16.14 11.58 -7.35
N GLU A 137 -17.13 10.71 -7.22
CA GLU A 137 -18.29 10.95 -6.35
C GLU A 137 -17.99 10.65 -4.87
N PHE A 138 -16.96 9.84 -4.59
CA PHE A 138 -16.61 9.43 -3.23
C PHE A 138 -15.19 9.83 -2.85
N ALA A 139 -14.16 9.25 -3.46
CA ALA A 139 -12.79 9.45 -3.00
C ALA A 139 -12.33 10.91 -3.12
N ASP A 140 -12.66 11.58 -4.23
CA ASP A 140 -12.35 13.00 -4.43
C ASP A 140 -13.22 13.91 -3.58
N HIS A 141 -14.54 13.70 -3.62
CA HIS A 141 -15.50 14.46 -2.84
C HIS A 141 -15.17 14.50 -1.33
N PHE A 142 -14.79 13.36 -0.76
CA PHE A 142 -14.45 13.23 0.66
C PHE A 142 -12.94 13.35 0.95
N LYS A 143 -12.11 13.69 -0.05
CA LYS A 143 -10.64 13.86 0.09
C LYS A 143 -9.94 12.62 0.71
N LEU A 144 -10.30 11.43 0.23
CA LEU A 144 -9.77 10.16 0.71
C LEU A 144 -8.52 9.76 -0.08
N SER A 145 -7.38 10.40 0.19
CA SER A 145 -6.15 10.26 -0.62
C SER A 145 -5.64 8.82 -0.73
N GLU A 146 -5.76 8.01 0.33
CA GLU A 146 -5.44 6.57 0.28
C GLU A 146 -6.35 5.78 -0.66
N CYS A 147 -7.64 6.09 -0.67
CA CYS A 147 -8.61 5.45 -1.56
C CYS A 147 -8.36 5.89 -3.01
N LYS A 148 -8.03 7.18 -3.24
CA LYS A 148 -7.62 7.67 -4.57
C LYS A 148 -6.39 6.91 -5.08
N LEU A 149 -5.38 6.69 -4.22
CA LEU A 149 -4.18 5.94 -4.56
C LEU A 149 -4.50 4.48 -4.92
N ALA A 150 -5.36 3.82 -4.13
CA ALA A 150 -5.81 2.46 -4.40
C ALA A 150 -6.58 2.35 -5.74
N ILE A 151 -7.43 3.35 -6.03
CA ILE A 151 -8.18 3.43 -7.28
C ILE A 151 -7.25 3.57 -8.48
N ILE A 152 -6.31 4.53 -8.48
CA ILE A 152 -5.41 4.71 -9.63
C ILE A 152 -4.47 3.52 -9.83
N HIS A 153 -4.10 2.82 -8.75
CA HIS A 153 -3.35 1.58 -8.81
C HIS A 153 -4.16 0.46 -9.49
N CYS A 154 -5.41 0.26 -9.07
CA CYS A 154 -6.31 -0.73 -9.67
C CYS A 154 -6.63 -0.40 -11.15
N ALA A 155 -6.81 0.88 -11.48
CA ALA A 155 -7.06 1.33 -12.85
C ALA A 155 -5.83 1.21 -13.78
N GLY A 156 -4.62 1.00 -13.24
CA GLY A 156 -3.38 1.08 -14.00
C GLY A 156 -3.06 2.49 -14.54
N HIS A 157 -3.75 3.52 -14.04
CA HIS A 157 -3.48 4.92 -14.41
C HIS A 157 -2.38 5.49 -13.53
N SER A 158 -1.34 6.06 -14.14
CA SER A 158 -0.17 6.59 -13.46
C SER A 158 0.14 7.98 -13.98
N ASP A 159 -0.20 8.99 -13.19
CA ASP A 159 0.36 10.33 -13.30
C ASP A 159 1.31 10.53 -12.11
N PRO A 160 2.62 10.69 -12.34
CA PRO A 160 3.58 10.94 -11.28
C PRO A 160 3.18 12.13 -10.39
N ILE A 161 2.67 13.22 -10.96
CA ILE A 161 2.32 14.43 -10.18
C ILE A 161 1.21 14.11 -9.19
N LEU A 162 0.16 13.45 -9.66
CA LEU A 162 -0.94 12.98 -8.82
C LEU A 162 -0.47 12.00 -7.75
N VAL A 163 0.36 11.01 -8.09
CA VAL A 163 0.89 10.05 -7.11
C VAL A 163 1.68 10.77 -6.02
N HIS A 164 2.52 11.75 -6.38
CA HIS A 164 3.28 12.53 -5.42
C HIS A 164 2.35 13.34 -4.51
N SER A 165 1.35 14.02 -5.06
CA SER A 165 0.41 14.82 -4.27
C SER A 165 -0.41 13.95 -3.30
N LEU A 166 -0.86 12.77 -3.74
CA LEU A 166 -1.60 11.84 -2.89
C LEU A 166 -0.73 11.34 -1.73
N TRP A 167 0.52 10.94 -1.99
CA TRP A 167 1.43 10.54 -0.92
C TRP A 167 1.71 11.69 0.05
N GLN A 168 1.90 12.91 -0.45
CA GLN A 168 2.07 14.08 0.39
C GLN A 168 0.85 14.29 1.31
N GLU A 169 -0.36 14.29 0.75
CA GLU A 169 -1.61 14.45 1.52
C GLU A 169 -1.77 13.36 2.59
N ILE A 170 -1.43 12.10 2.28
CA ILE A 170 -1.49 10.98 3.23
C ILE A 170 -0.55 11.24 4.41
N LEU A 171 0.70 11.63 4.12
CA LEU A 171 1.72 11.84 5.15
C LEU A 171 1.42 13.08 6.00
N GLU A 172 1.02 14.19 5.38
CA GLU A 172 0.64 15.41 6.08
C GLU A 172 -0.56 15.17 7.00
N LYS A 173 -1.55 14.41 6.54
CA LYS A 173 -2.71 14.03 7.36
C LYS A 173 -2.30 13.19 8.57
N GLU A 174 -1.51 12.13 8.37
CA GLU A 174 -1.03 11.28 9.48
C GLU A 174 -0.18 12.07 10.48
N LEU A 175 0.68 12.97 9.99
CA LEU A 175 1.49 13.85 10.83
C LEU A 175 0.65 14.87 11.60
N GLY A 176 -0.44 15.37 11.00
CA GLY A 176 -1.41 16.30 11.59
C GLY A 176 -2.30 15.65 12.65
N ASP A 177 -2.87 14.49 12.35
CA ASP A 177 -3.74 13.74 13.27
C ASP A 177 -2.96 13.26 14.51
N SER A 178 -1.65 13.05 14.35
CA SER A 178 -0.77 12.58 15.41
C SER A 178 -0.18 13.67 16.31
N VAL A 179 -0.44 14.96 16.08
CA VAL A 179 0.23 16.08 16.79
C VAL A 179 0.07 16.00 18.32
N ALA A 180 -1.06 15.51 18.82
CA ALA A 180 -1.31 15.40 20.26
C ALA A 180 -0.54 14.26 20.96
N MET A 181 0.09 13.36 20.19
CA MET A 181 0.80 12.19 20.73
C MET A 181 2.26 12.50 21.09
N SER A 182 2.87 11.64 21.91
CA SER A 182 4.31 11.73 22.23
C SER A 182 5.16 11.52 20.97
N PRO A 183 6.39 12.08 20.87
CA PRO A 183 7.24 11.89 19.69
C PRO A 183 7.44 10.42 19.30
N VAL A 184 7.59 9.52 20.28
CA VAL A 184 7.77 8.08 20.06
C VAL A 184 6.51 7.45 19.47
N ASP A 185 5.34 7.81 19.99
CA ASP A 185 4.06 7.27 19.49
C ASP A 185 3.72 7.84 18.10
N ARG A 186 4.09 9.10 17.83
CA ARG A 186 3.97 9.70 16.50
C ARG A 186 4.82 8.97 15.46
N MET A 187 6.09 8.71 15.78
CA MET A 187 6.98 7.91 14.93
C MET A 187 6.39 6.52 14.68
N ARG A 188 5.88 5.85 15.73
CA ARG A 188 5.26 4.53 15.60
C ARG A 188 4.01 4.56 14.71
N SER A 189 3.12 5.54 14.90
CA SER A 189 1.91 5.69 14.07
C SER A 189 2.28 5.86 12.59
N LEU A 190 3.21 6.76 12.30
CA LEU A 190 3.67 7.01 10.94
C LEU A 190 4.37 5.80 10.33
N ASN A 191 5.21 5.09 11.10
CA ASN A 191 5.85 3.86 10.64
C ASN A 191 4.81 2.78 10.29
N LEU A 192 3.83 2.51 11.17
CA LEU A 192 2.77 1.55 10.89
C LEU A 192 1.99 1.91 9.61
N LYS A 193 1.69 3.21 9.44
CA LYS A 193 1.03 3.73 8.24
C LYS A 193 1.86 3.50 6.99
N LEU A 194 3.13 3.92 7.00
CA LEU A 194 4.06 3.77 5.90
C LEU A 194 4.31 2.31 5.54
N VAL A 195 4.48 1.43 6.52
CA VAL A 195 4.70 -0.01 6.30
C VAL A 195 3.47 -0.65 5.69
N SER A 196 2.28 -0.30 6.17
CA SER A 196 1.02 -0.84 5.65
C SER A 196 0.81 -0.51 4.16
N LEU A 197 1.05 0.73 3.75
CA LEU A 197 0.90 1.18 2.37
C LEU A 197 2.10 0.77 1.51
N GLY A 198 3.31 0.90 2.06
CA GLY A 198 4.55 0.56 1.36
C GLY A 198 4.59 -0.90 0.95
N LYS A 199 4.13 -1.83 1.79
CA LYS A 199 4.06 -3.27 1.41
C LYS A 199 3.13 -3.55 0.23
N ILE A 200 2.15 -2.67 -0.02
CA ILE A 200 1.23 -2.78 -1.16
C ILE A 200 1.89 -2.21 -2.42
N TYR A 201 2.52 -1.03 -2.32
CA TYR A 201 2.94 -0.26 -3.50
C TYR A 201 4.43 -0.35 -3.84
N ALA A 202 5.31 -0.80 -2.94
CA ALA A 202 6.76 -0.84 -3.17
C ALA A 202 7.16 -1.77 -4.32
N GLY A 203 6.35 -2.79 -4.63
CA GLY A 203 6.52 -3.66 -5.79
C GLY A 203 6.21 -2.98 -7.13
N THR A 204 5.59 -1.80 -7.11
CA THR A 204 5.08 -1.07 -8.28
C THR A 204 5.63 0.37 -8.26
N PRO A 205 6.88 0.62 -8.72
CA PRO A 205 7.59 1.89 -8.52
C PRO A 205 6.84 3.15 -8.98
N ARG A 206 5.95 3.03 -9.98
CA ARG A 206 5.10 4.12 -10.48
C ARG A 206 4.10 4.65 -9.44
N TYR A 207 3.79 3.88 -8.40
CA TYR A 207 2.87 4.22 -7.32
C TYR A 207 3.58 4.41 -5.97
N PHE A 208 4.90 4.20 -5.90
CA PHE A 208 5.71 4.36 -4.71
C PHE A 208 6.92 5.24 -5.02
N PRO A 209 6.77 6.58 -4.95
CA PRO A 209 7.81 7.52 -5.33
C PRO A 209 8.90 7.60 -4.25
N LEU A 210 9.77 6.58 -4.20
CA LEU A 210 10.75 6.39 -3.13
C LEU A 210 11.63 7.63 -2.87
N GLU A 211 12.15 8.26 -3.92
CA GLU A 211 13.01 9.44 -3.80
C GLU A 211 12.30 10.62 -3.13
N PHE A 212 11.03 10.85 -3.51
CA PHE A 212 10.18 11.86 -2.87
C PHE A 212 9.88 11.50 -1.41
N LEU A 213 9.48 10.25 -1.14
CA LEU A 213 9.11 9.80 0.20
C LEU A 213 10.29 9.92 1.17
N VAL A 214 11.48 9.44 0.78
CA VAL A 214 12.69 9.55 1.61
C VAL A 214 13.01 11.02 1.87
N LYS A 215 13.03 11.87 0.83
CA LYS A 215 13.31 13.30 1.00
C LYS A 215 12.30 13.98 1.92
N PHE A 216 11.01 13.76 1.70
CA PHE A 216 9.94 14.36 2.49
C PHE A 216 10.04 13.95 3.96
N LEU A 217 10.15 12.64 4.23
CA LEU A 217 10.21 12.11 5.58
C LEU A 217 11.46 12.56 6.33
N GLU A 218 12.61 12.64 5.66
CA GLU A 218 13.85 13.12 6.28
C GLU A 218 13.77 14.61 6.65
N GLN A 219 13.05 15.41 5.86
CA GLN A 219 12.76 16.80 6.24
C GLN A 219 11.85 16.87 7.47
N GLU A 220 10.85 16.00 7.58
CA GLU A 220 9.98 15.91 8.77
C GLU A 220 10.74 15.41 10.01
N VAL A 221 11.63 14.43 9.87
CA VAL A 221 12.54 13.98 10.94
C VAL A 221 13.40 15.15 11.43
N CYS A 222 13.94 15.97 10.53
CA CYS A 222 14.67 17.19 10.90
C CYS A 222 13.78 18.20 11.66
N ARG A 223 12.57 18.48 11.15
CA ARG A 223 11.64 19.46 11.74
C ARG A 223 11.17 19.06 13.13
N LEU A 224 10.87 17.77 13.31
CA LEU A 224 10.36 17.21 14.56
C LEU A 224 11.46 16.71 15.50
N ASN A 225 12.73 16.76 15.05
CA ASN A 225 13.91 16.28 15.76
C ASN A 225 13.76 14.82 16.23
N TRP A 226 13.30 13.97 15.31
CA TRP A 226 13.16 12.52 15.49
C TRP A 226 14.48 11.78 15.29
N ASP A 227 14.46 10.47 15.56
CA ASP A 227 15.62 9.60 15.33
C ASP A 227 16.03 9.57 13.86
N VAL A 228 17.34 9.72 13.62
CA VAL A 228 17.95 9.78 12.28
C VAL A 228 17.80 8.45 11.52
N GLY A 229 17.71 7.32 12.24
CA GLY A 229 17.52 6.01 11.65
C GLY A 229 16.10 5.71 11.21
N PHE A 230 15.11 6.52 11.62
CA PHE A 230 13.67 6.24 11.45
C PHE A 230 13.24 5.98 9.99
N VAL A 231 13.62 6.86 9.06
CA VAL A 231 13.20 6.71 7.66
C VAL A 231 13.86 5.50 7.03
N SER A 232 15.17 5.35 7.25
CA SER A 232 15.94 4.24 6.70
C SER A 232 15.44 2.88 7.19
N SER A 233 15.13 2.74 8.48
CA SER A 233 14.58 1.51 9.06
C SER A 233 13.19 1.20 8.53
N THR A 234 12.33 2.22 8.41
CA THR A 234 10.98 2.09 7.86
C THR A 234 11.00 1.64 6.38
N MET A 235 11.89 2.20 5.56
CA MET A 235 12.03 1.82 4.15
C MET A 235 12.54 0.38 3.99
N LEU A 236 13.50 -0.04 4.83
CA LEU A 236 13.95 -1.43 4.86
C LEU A 236 12.85 -2.39 5.31
N GLU A 237 12.03 -2.01 6.30
CA GLU A 237 10.89 -2.80 6.77
C GLU A 237 9.79 -2.95 5.72
N ILE A 238 9.56 -1.93 4.89
CA ILE A 238 8.69 -1.99 3.72
C ILE A 238 9.17 -3.04 2.71
N GLY A 239 10.48 -3.34 2.69
CA GLY A 239 11.11 -4.25 1.74
C GLY A 239 11.90 -3.54 0.64
N VAL A 240 12.17 -2.24 0.78
CA VAL A 240 13.07 -1.53 -0.14
C VAL A 240 14.47 -2.11 0.01
N GLN A 241 15.08 -2.47 -1.12
CA GLN A 241 16.42 -3.04 -1.13
C GLN A 241 17.46 -2.03 -0.66
N LEU A 242 18.36 -2.46 0.23
CA LEU A 242 19.42 -1.62 0.79
C LEU A 242 20.26 -0.89 -0.29
N PRO A 243 20.71 -1.53 -1.39
CA PRO A 243 21.43 -0.83 -2.44
C PRO A 243 20.64 0.32 -3.07
N ARG A 244 19.35 0.08 -3.36
CA ARG A 244 18.47 1.11 -3.93
C ARG A 244 18.25 2.26 -2.95
N LEU A 245 18.10 1.96 -1.67
CA LEU A 245 17.95 2.99 -0.64
C LEU A 245 19.23 3.83 -0.51
N LEU A 246 20.41 3.20 -0.56
CA LEU A 246 21.69 3.91 -0.54
C LEU A 246 21.85 4.84 -1.76
N GLU A 247 21.46 4.40 -2.96
CA GLU A 247 21.45 5.25 -4.16
C GLU A 247 20.60 6.51 -3.97
N VAL A 248 19.42 6.38 -3.36
CA VAL A 248 18.54 7.53 -3.10
C VAL A 248 19.21 8.51 -2.12
N TYR A 249 19.79 8.01 -1.02
CA TYR A 249 20.51 8.89 -0.08
C TYR A 249 21.74 9.55 -0.71
N ASP A 250 22.50 8.82 -1.53
CA ASP A 250 23.65 9.34 -2.27
C ASP A 250 23.23 10.46 -3.24
N GLN A 251 22.15 10.26 -3.99
CA GLN A 251 21.59 11.28 -4.88
C GLN A 251 21.10 12.50 -4.11
N LEU A 252 20.40 12.30 -2.98
CA LEU A 252 19.96 13.40 -2.12
C LEU A 252 21.15 14.20 -1.57
N PHE A 253 22.21 13.52 -1.16
CA PHE A 253 23.43 14.18 -0.68
C PHE A 253 24.11 14.98 -1.81
N LYS A 254 24.31 14.37 -2.97
CA LYS A 254 24.92 15.02 -4.15
C LYS A 254 24.09 16.16 -4.73
N SER A 255 22.77 16.15 -4.54
CA SER A 255 21.88 17.22 -5.01
C SER A 255 22.13 18.58 -4.32
N ARG A 256 22.78 18.57 -3.14
CA ARG A 256 23.10 19.77 -2.35
C ARG A 256 21.91 20.69 -2.13
N ASP A 257 20.74 20.12 -1.86
CA ASP A 257 19.52 20.89 -1.62
C ASP A 257 19.71 21.87 -0.43
N PRO A 258 19.50 23.19 -0.63
CA PRO A 258 19.58 24.17 0.45
C PRO A 258 18.60 23.93 1.61
N CYS A 259 17.60 23.06 1.45
CA CYS A 259 16.63 22.75 2.49
C CYS A 259 17.30 22.30 3.80
N TRP A 260 18.38 21.52 3.74
CA TRP A 260 19.07 21.00 4.93
C TRP A 260 19.76 22.11 5.73
N GLN A 261 20.28 23.13 5.03
CA GLN A 261 20.83 24.32 5.68
C GLN A 261 19.72 25.16 6.32
N ARG A 262 18.58 25.33 5.63
CA ARG A 262 17.41 26.05 6.18
C ARG A 262 16.85 25.36 7.42
N LEU A 263 16.85 24.03 7.44
CA LEU A 263 16.47 23.21 8.60
C LEU A 263 17.53 23.18 9.71
N ARG A 264 18.66 23.89 9.55
CA ARG A 264 19.79 23.94 10.50
C ARG A 264 20.40 22.56 10.81
N LYS A 265 20.32 21.62 9.86
CA LYS A 265 20.85 20.25 9.98
C LYS A 265 21.66 19.89 8.71
N PRO A 266 22.78 20.60 8.43
CA PRO A 266 23.53 20.41 7.19
C PRO A 266 24.22 19.03 7.06
N LEU A 267 24.42 18.32 8.19
CA LEU A 267 25.05 16.99 8.22
C LEU A 267 24.04 15.84 8.23
N HIS A 268 22.74 16.12 8.25
CA HIS A 268 21.66 15.13 8.44
C HIS A 268 21.77 13.93 7.51
N LEU A 269 21.86 14.17 6.20
CA LEU A 269 21.93 13.09 5.21
C LEU A 269 23.14 12.18 5.39
N VAL A 270 24.26 12.74 5.82
CA VAL A 270 25.50 12.01 6.07
C VAL A 270 25.37 11.15 7.33
N GLU A 271 24.67 11.65 8.35
CA GLU A 271 24.31 10.86 9.54
C GLU A 271 23.34 9.72 9.17
N CYS A 272 22.34 9.96 8.31
CA CYS A 272 21.44 8.91 7.80
C CYS A 272 22.22 7.81 7.06
N ILE A 273 23.12 8.21 6.14
CA ILE A 273 23.99 7.27 5.40
C ILE A 273 24.86 6.46 6.37
N HIS A 274 25.44 7.11 7.38
CA HIS A 274 26.23 6.41 8.38
C HIS A 274 25.42 5.36 9.14
N VAL A 275 24.20 5.69 9.58
CA VAL A 275 23.29 4.74 10.26
C VAL A 275 22.94 3.57 9.33
N LEU A 276 22.58 3.86 8.08
CA LEU A 276 22.24 2.86 7.08
C LEU A 276 23.38 1.86 6.83
N LEU A 277 24.60 2.36 6.61
CA LEU A 277 25.78 1.54 6.36
C LEU A 277 26.29 0.84 7.61
N SER A 278 26.16 1.45 8.79
CA SER A 278 26.47 0.77 10.06
C SER A 278 25.57 -0.45 10.26
N GLY A 279 24.27 -0.33 9.95
CA GLY A 279 23.35 -1.46 9.98
C GLY A 279 23.69 -2.57 8.98
N TYR A 280 24.28 -2.25 7.83
CA TYR A 280 24.81 -3.26 6.90
C TYR A 280 26.06 -3.96 7.45
N VAL A 281 26.94 -3.22 8.12
CA VAL A 281 28.14 -3.78 8.72
C VAL A 281 27.80 -4.74 9.86
N GLU A 282 26.79 -4.40 10.66
CA GLU A 282 26.29 -5.24 11.76
C GLU A 282 25.56 -6.48 11.26
N ASP A 283 24.82 -6.36 10.15
CA ASP A 283 24.09 -7.45 9.53
C ASP A 283 24.27 -7.47 8.00
N PRO A 284 25.36 -8.10 7.51
CA PRO A 284 25.62 -8.23 6.08
C PRO A 284 24.59 -9.08 5.34
N SER A 285 23.72 -9.81 6.05
CA SER A 285 22.70 -10.67 5.45
C SER A 285 21.59 -9.91 4.74
N ARG A 286 21.46 -8.60 5.02
CA ARG A 286 20.56 -7.65 4.34
C ARG A 286 20.83 -7.52 2.85
N VAL A 287 22.02 -7.91 2.39
CA VAL A 287 22.37 -8.01 0.97
C VAL A 287 22.59 -9.46 0.60
N GLN A 288 22.07 -9.83 -0.57
CA GLN A 288 22.20 -11.19 -1.09
C GLN A 288 23.68 -11.55 -1.27
N THR A 289 24.06 -12.76 -0.86
CA THR A 289 25.47 -13.19 -0.75
C THR A 289 26.28 -12.94 -2.02
N TYR A 290 25.69 -13.14 -3.20
CA TYR A 290 26.36 -12.96 -4.48
C TYR A 290 26.61 -11.48 -4.84
N ASP A 291 25.83 -10.54 -4.29
CA ASP A 291 25.98 -9.10 -4.53
C ASP A 291 26.83 -8.39 -3.47
N ARG A 292 27.08 -9.02 -2.31
CA ARG A 292 27.76 -8.40 -1.16
C ARG A 292 29.09 -7.77 -1.52
N ARG A 293 29.97 -8.48 -2.24
CA ARG A 293 31.30 -7.95 -2.59
C ARG A 293 31.21 -6.71 -3.46
N ARG A 294 30.33 -6.73 -4.47
CA ARG A 294 30.08 -5.58 -5.35
C ARG A 294 29.51 -4.42 -4.56
N PHE A 295 28.54 -4.68 -3.70
CA PHE A 295 27.91 -3.66 -2.89
C PHE A 295 28.89 -3.04 -1.87
N THR A 296 29.71 -3.84 -1.19
CA THR A 296 30.74 -3.36 -0.27
C THR A 296 31.74 -2.44 -0.98
N ASN A 297 32.14 -2.75 -2.23
CA ASN A 297 32.98 -1.85 -3.03
C ASN A 297 32.31 -0.51 -3.30
N VAL A 298 31.03 -0.52 -3.72
CA VAL A 298 30.26 0.71 -3.92
C VAL A 298 30.18 1.54 -2.63
N CYS A 299 29.99 0.89 -1.48
CA CYS A 299 29.99 1.58 -0.19
C CYS A 299 31.34 2.23 0.12
N LEU A 300 32.46 1.53 -0.12
CA LEU A 300 33.80 2.07 0.08
C LEU A 300 34.07 3.27 -0.83
N ASP A 301 33.72 3.18 -2.12
CA ASP A 301 33.87 4.28 -3.07
C ASP A 301 33.04 5.51 -2.67
N ASN A 302 31.78 5.29 -2.28
CA ASN A 302 30.90 6.36 -1.82
C ASN A 302 31.42 7.01 -0.53
N ILE A 303 31.91 6.22 0.44
CA ILE A 303 32.50 6.73 1.69
C ILE A 303 33.73 7.59 1.41
N CYS A 304 34.60 7.17 0.49
CA CYS A 304 35.72 7.99 0.05
C CYS A 304 35.24 9.34 -0.50
N GLY A 305 34.22 9.33 -1.36
CA GLY A 305 33.59 10.56 -1.88
C GLY A 305 33.04 11.46 -0.78
N TYR A 306 32.27 10.91 0.16
CA TYR A 306 31.72 11.66 1.29
C TYR A 306 32.81 12.26 2.18
N LEU A 307 33.87 11.51 2.49
CA LEU A 307 34.98 11.99 3.31
C LEU A 307 35.70 13.18 2.67
N VAL A 308 35.93 13.14 1.35
CA VAL A 308 36.55 14.26 0.60
C VAL A 308 35.69 15.52 0.71
N GLU A 309 34.38 15.39 0.52
CA GLU A 309 33.47 16.53 0.63
C GLU A 309 33.40 17.08 2.06
N LEU A 310 33.28 16.20 3.07
CA LEU A 310 33.23 16.61 4.48
C LEU A 310 34.51 17.33 4.92
N GLN A 311 35.68 16.90 4.43
CA GLN A 311 36.96 17.55 4.74
C GLN A 311 37.10 18.94 4.12
N SER A 312 36.34 19.25 3.05
CA SER A 312 36.34 20.57 2.43
C SER A 312 35.51 21.61 3.20
N LEU A 313 34.66 21.17 4.14
CA LEU A 313 33.79 22.04 4.92
C LEU A 313 34.53 22.70 6.10
N SER A 314 33.99 23.82 6.58
CA SER A 314 34.55 24.53 7.74
C SER A 314 34.55 23.65 8.99
N PRO A 315 35.69 23.52 9.70
CA PRO A 315 35.83 22.59 10.81
C PRO A 315 34.90 22.95 11.97
N THR A 316 34.03 22.02 12.32
CA THR A 316 33.15 22.06 13.50
C THR A 316 33.34 20.77 14.30
N SER A 317 33.11 20.79 15.62
CA SER A 317 33.23 19.57 16.45
C SER A 317 32.36 18.42 15.94
N ALA A 318 31.10 18.70 15.59
CA ALA A 318 30.18 17.73 15.00
C ALA A 318 30.72 17.14 13.69
N LEU A 319 31.25 17.98 12.80
CA LEU A 319 31.84 17.53 11.54
C LEU A 319 33.05 16.60 11.77
N GLN A 320 33.93 16.92 12.72
CA GLN A 320 35.07 16.08 13.06
C GLN A 320 34.64 14.71 13.61
N GLN A 321 33.58 14.69 14.43
CA GLN A 321 33.00 13.43 14.91
C GLN A 321 32.43 12.60 13.75
N THR A 322 31.68 13.23 12.83
CA THR A 322 31.14 12.54 11.64
C THR A 322 32.26 11.99 10.76
N ILE A 323 33.34 12.74 10.52
CA ILE A 323 34.52 12.24 9.79
C ILE A 323 35.13 11.02 10.51
N GLY A 324 35.27 11.07 11.84
CA GLY A 324 35.75 9.94 12.64
C GLY A 324 34.87 8.69 12.51
N ASN A 325 33.55 8.88 12.53
CA ASN A 325 32.57 7.82 12.34
C ASN A 325 32.70 7.15 10.96
N PHE A 326 32.82 7.94 9.89
CA PHE A 326 33.01 7.40 8.53
C PHE A 326 34.35 6.68 8.35
N LYS A 327 35.44 7.15 8.97
CA LYS A 327 36.73 6.42 8.98
C LYS A 327 36.62 5.07 9.69
N SER A 328 35.92 5.02 10.82
CA SER A 328 35.63 3.78 11.54
C SER A 328 34.78 2.83 10.70
N LEU A 329 33.75 3.36 10.04
CA LEU A 329 32.88 2.61 9.15
C LEU A 329 33.63 2.03 7.94
N GLN A 330 34.52 2.81 7.32
CA GLN A 330 35.40 2.38 6.24
C GLN A 330 36.25 1.17 6.68
N ALA A 331 36.94 1.29 7.83
CA ALA A 331 37.77 0.21 8.36
C ALA A 331 36.96 -1.07 8.68
N LYS A 332 35.69 -0.94 9.08
CA LYS A 332 34.81 -2.10 9.30
C LYS A 332 34.37 -2.74 7.98
N LEU A 333 34.05 -1.94 6.96
CA LEU A 333 33.66 -2.43 5.63
C LEU A 333 34.82 -3.14 4.92
N GLU A 334 36.05 -2.64 5.06
CA GLU A 334 37.26 -3.30 4.53
C GLU A 334 37.47 -4.69 5.13
N ARG A 335 37.05 -4.92 6.39
CA ARG A 335 37.10 -6.26 7.03
C ARG A 335 36.01 -7.21 6.57
N LEU A 336 34.91 -6.68 6.00
CA LEU A 336 33.82 -7.47 5.43
C LEU A 336 34.09 -7.86 3.96
N HIS A 337 35.12 -7.27 3.35
CA HIS A 337 35.45 -7.46 1.94
C HIS A 337 36.02 -8.84 1.63
#